data_AF-A0A7X8H762-F1
#
_entry.id   AF-A0A7X8H762-F1
#
_cell.length_a   1.000
_cell.length_b   1.000
_cell.length_c   1.000
_cell.angle_alpha   90.00
_cell.angle_beta   90.00
_cell.angle_gamma   90.00
#
_symmetry.space_group_name_H-M   'P 1'
#
loop_
_entity.id
_entity.type
_entity.pdbx_description
1 polymer ?
#
loop_
_entity_poly.entity_id
_entity_poly.type
_entity_poly.pdbx_seq_one_letter_code
_entity_poly.pdbx_strand_id
1 'polypeptide(L)'
;MVFAGLDIGSQSTCAIIVDEKEIIASVLIASGVNPKKIGEEALGLALGKAHLSRSDVQYFITTGYGRYQVESDEQISEITCQARGVQAFFPKARMILDIGGQDSKIILLNKNGRVIDFMMNDKCAAGTGRFLELMAQVLNIQLEDYGTLVNQSKEFIELSHTCAIFAESELISLIAQGKKKEDLARAVCQSVVKRVLNLAGKMNITYPLVFTGGVAKNQGIITIL
;
A
#
# COMPACT_ATOMS: atom_id res chain seq x y z
N MET A 1 -18.62 19.72 -11.19
CA MET A 1 -17.33 20.45 -11.05
C MET A 1 -16.23 19.40 -11.07
N VAL A 2 -15.23 19.56 -11.94
CA VAL A 2 -14.21 18.54 -12.14
C VAL A 2 -12.95 18.83 -11.32
N PHE A 3 -12.48 17.82 -10.60
CA PHE A 3 -11.29 17.83 -9.77
C PHE A 3 -10.35 16.70 -10.17
N ALA A 4 -9.06 16.86 -9.91
CA ALA A 4 -8.05 15.82 -10.11
C ALA A 4 -7.27 15.55 -8.82
N GLY A 5 -6.94 14.28 -8.59
CA GLY A 5 -6.04 13.84 -7.53
C GLY A 5 -4.94 12.97 -8.12
N LEU A 6 -3.69 13.24 -7.75
CA LEU A 6 -2.53 12.47 -8.18
C LEU A 6 -1.69 12.04 -6.97
N ASP A 7 -1.62 10.73 -6.72
CA ASP A 7 -0.77 10.11 -5.71
C ASP A 7 0.46 9.51 -6.38
N ILE A 8 1.61 10.16 -6.18
CA ILE A 8 2.90 9.72 -6.74
C ILE A 8 3.64 8.92 -5.66
N GLY A 9 3.29 7.64 -5.55
CA GLY A 9 3.89 6.71 -4.60
C GLY A 9 5.26 6.17 -5.07
N SER A 10 5.93 5.44 -4.18
CA SER A 10 7.26 4.88 -4.46
C SER A 10 7.25 3.70 -5.44
N GLN A 11 6.19 2.89 -5.45
CA GLN A 11 6.03 1.76 -6.39
C GLN A 11 4.91 1.95 -7.41
N SER A 12 3.90 2.75 -7.09
CA SER A 12 2.77 3.00 -7.97
C SER A 12 2.36 4.45 -7.94
N THR A 13 1.96 4.97 -9.10
CA THR A 13 1.38 6.29 -9.27
C THR A 13 -0.09 6.14 -9.64
N CYS A 14 -0.98 6.79 -8.90
CA CYS A 14 -2.43 6.74 -9.09
C CYS A 14 -2.96 8.13 -9.43
N ALA A 15 -3.75 8.25 -10.49
CA ALA A 15 -4.46 9.47 -10.83
C ALA A 15 -5.97 9.20 -10.86
N ILE A 16 -6.76 10.09 -10.28
CA ILE A 16 -8.22 10.05 -10.33
C ILE A 16 -8.78 11.38 -10.82
N ILE A 17 -9.87 11.30 -11.58
CA ILE A 17 -10.70 12.44 -11.96
C ILE A 17 -12.05 12.26 -11.26
N VAL A 18 -12.47 13.30 -10.55
CA VAL A 18 -13.71 13.34 -9.79
C VAL A 18 -14.59 14.44 -10.38
N ASP A 19 -15.83 14.11 -10.72
CA ASP A 19 -16.84 15.12 -11.01
C ASP A 19 -17.89 15.09 -9.90
N GLU A 20 -18.02 16.23 -9.22
CA GLU A 20 -18.81 16.40 -8.01
C GLU A 20 -18.35 15.49 -6.86
N LYS A 21 -18.82 14.24 -6.83
CA LYS A 21 -18.49 13.21 -5.83
C LYS A 21 -18.21 11.84 -6.45
N GLU A 22 -18.34 11.72 -7.77
CA GLU A 22 -18.18 10.46 -8.48
C GLU A 22 -16.80 10.40 -9.13
N ILE A 23 -16.11 9.28 -8.98
CA ILE A 23 -14.85 9.03 -9.69
C ILE A 23 -15.19 8.65 -11.12
N ILE A 24 -14.99 9.57 -12.06
CA ILE A 24 -15.31 9.37 -13.48
C ILE A 24 -14.15 8.75 -14.27
N ALA A 25 -12.92 8.84 -13.76
CA ALA A 25 -11.78 8.11 -14.31
C ALA A 25 -10.74 7.81 -13.22
N SER A 26 -10.08 6.67 -13.37
CA SER A 26 -8.91 6.30 -12.56
C SER A 26 -7.85 5.58 -13.36
N VAL A 27 -6.59 5.84 -13.03
CA VAL A 27 -5.40 5.21 -13.59
C VAL A 27 -4.49 4.82 -12.45
N LEU A 28 -3.91 3.62 -12.55
CA LEU A 28 -2.85 3.14 -11.67
C LEU A 28 -1.74 2.58 -12.56
N ILE A 29 -0.55 3.15 -12.47
CA ILE A 29 0.63 2.71 -13.22
C ILE A 29 1.81 2.49 -12.27
N ALA A 30 2.78 1.69 -12.69
CA ALA A 30 4.01 1.50 -11.93
C ALA A 30 4.80 2.82 -11.87
N SER A 31 5.30 3.19 -10.69
CA SER A 31 6.19 4.34 -10.56
C SER A 31 7.53 4.04 -11.23
N GLY A 32 8.10 5.05 -11.87
CA GLY A 32 9.41 4.97 -12.50
C GLY A 32 10.46 5.81 -11.78
N VAL A 33 11.68 5.82 -12.32
CA VAL A 33 12.81 6.61 -11.79
C VAL A 33 12.61 8.13 -11.88
N ASN A 34 11.65 8.60 -12.67
CA ASN A 34 11.32 10.02 -12.82
C ASN A 34 9.88 10.28 -12.35
N PRO A 35 9.69 10.67 -11.06
CA PRO A 35 8.38 10.92 -10.48
C PRO A 35 7.56 12.00 -11.20
N LYS A 36 8.23 13.04 -11.73
CA LYS A 36 7.55 14.10 -12.49
C LYS A 36 6.92 13.54 -13.77
N LYS A 37 7.74 12.86 -14.58
CA LYS A 37 7.30 12.28 -15.85
C LYS A 37 6.16 11.29 -15.65
N ILE A 38 6.30 10.38 -14.69
CA ILE A 38 5.27 9.35 -14.45
C ILE A 38 3.99 9.95 -13.88
N GLY A 39 4.10 11.00 -13.06
CA GLY A 39 2.95 11.75 -12.56
C GLY A 39 2.17 12.46 -13.65
N GLU A 40 2.87 13.16 -14.55
CA GLU A 40 2.27 13.82 -15.73
C GLU A 40 1.62 12.79 -16.67
N GLU A 41 2.25 11.64 -16.88
CA GLU A 41 1.71 10.53 -17.67
C GLU A 41 0.43 9.96 -17.04
N ALA A 42 0.44 9.66 -15.74
CA ALA A 42 -0.74 9.16 -15.04
C ALA A 42 -1.92 10.14 -15.12
N LEU A 43 -1.66 11.43 -14.92
CA LEU A 43 -2.67 12.48 -15.04
C LEU A 43 -3.23 12.55 -16.48
N GLY A 44 -2.35 12.55 -17.48
CA GLY A 44 -2.74 12.59 -18.89
C GLY A 44 -3.61 11.39 -19.29
N LEU A 45 -3.25 10.19 -18.84
CA LEU A 45 -4.05 8.98 -19.07
C LEU A 45 -5.42 9.06 -18.39
N ALA A 46 -5.51 9.58 -17.16
CA ALA A 46 -6.77 9.71 -16.44
C ALA A 46 -7.70 10.75 -17.09
N LEU A 47 -7.15 11.88 -17.52
CA LEU A 47 -7.88 12.90 -18.29
C LEU A 47 -8.36 12.36 -19.64
N GLY A 48 -7.51 11.62 -20.36
CA GLY A 48 -7.87 11.00 -21.62
C GLY A 48 -9.02 10.00 -21.49
N LYS A 49 -9.03 9.18 -20.42
CA LYS A 49 -10.15 8.28 -20.09
C LYS A 49 -11.45 9.02 -19.78
N ALA A 50 -11.36 10.21 -19.19
CA ALA A 50 -12.51 11.06 -18.91
C ALA A 50 -12.95 11.88 -20.13
N HIS A 51 -12.24 11.84 -21.25
CA HIS A 51 -12.41 12.73 -22.40
C HIS A 51 -12.31 14.22 -22.03
N LEU A 52 -11.41 14.54 -21.10
CA LEU A 52 -11.16 15.88 -20.60
C LEU A 52 -9.72 16.32 -20.86
N SER A 53 -9.48 17.61 -20.71
CA SER A 53 -8.18 18.26 -20.77
C SER A 53 -7.82 18.89 -19.41
N ARG A 54 -6.57 19.33 -19.24
CA ARG A 54 -6.14 19.97 -17.99
C ARG A 54 -6.92 21.26 -17.68
N SER A 55 -7.41 21.98 -18.70
CA SER A 55 -8.21 23.21 -18.52
C SER A 55 -9.62 22.95 -17.98
N ASP A 56 -10.14 21.72 -18.07
CA ASP A 56 -11.44 21.37 -17.50
C ASP A 56 -11.37 21.12 -15.98
N VAL A 57 -10.17 20.88 -15.45
CA VAL A 57 -9.93 20.60 -14.03
C VAL A 57 -9.84 21.92 -13.24
N GLN A 58 -10.79 22.12 -12.34
CA GLN A 58 -10.93 23.33 -11.54
C GLN A 58 -9.97 23.37 -10.35
N TYR A 59 -9.64 22.20 -9.80
CA TYR A 59 -8.68 22.07 -8.70
C TYR A 59 -7.96 20.74 -8.79
N PHE A 60 -6.64 20.78 -8.67
CA PHE A 60 -5.75 19.65 -8.78
C PHE A 60 -4.87 19.53 -7.54
N ILE A 61 -4.94 18.38 -6.87
CA ILE A 61 -4.13 18.06 -5.69
C ILE A 61 -3.14 16.95 -6.00
N THR A 62 -1.91 17.12 -5.54
CA THR A 62 -0.89 16.06 -5.53
C THR A 62 -0.58 15.57 -4.12
N THR A 63 -0.29 14.28 -4.00
CA THR A 63 0.07 13.59 -2.77
C THR A 63 1.13 12.51 -3.04
N GLY A 64 1.55 11.80 -2.00
CA GLY A 64 2.57 10.76 -2.07
C GLY A 64 4.00 11.28 -1.89
N TYR A 65 4.97 10.38 -2.08
CA TYR A 65 6.40 10.67 -2.04
C TYR A 65 6.79 11.75 -3.06
N GLY A 66 6.24 11.66 -4.26
CA GLY A 66 6.52 12.56 -5.38
C GLY A 66 5.65 13.82 -5.42
N ARG A 67 4.87 14.15 -4.38
CA ARG A 67 3.85 15.23 -4.46
C ARG A 67 4.35 16.59 -4.95
N TYR A 68 5.62 16.91 -4.73
CA TYR A 68 6.24 18.17 -5.15
C TYR A 68 6.80 18.16 -6.58
N GLN A 69 6.68 17.04 -7.28
CA GLN A 69 7.36 16.82 -8.57
C GLN A 69 6.50 17.28 -9.76
N VAL A 70 5.17 17.32 -9.58
CA VAL A 70 4.20 17.80 -10.55
C VAL A 70 3.53 19.06 -10.01
N GLU A 71 3.39 20.07 -10.85
CA GLU A 71 2.74 21.33 -10.49
C GLU A 71 1.23 21.12 -10.26
N SER A 72 0.74 21.60 -9.13
CA SER A 72 -0.63 21.41 -8.66
C SER A 72 -1.09 22.62 -7.87
N ASP A 73 -2.41 22.76 -7.72
CA ASP A 73 -3.01 23.86 -6.96
C ASP A 73 -2.70 23.73 -5.46
N GLU A 74 -2.56 22.49 -4.96
CA GLU A 74 -2.11 22.20 -3.60
C GLU A 74 -1.37 20.86 -3.51
N GLN A 75 -0.34 20.79 -2.66
CA GLN A 75 0.33 19.55 -2.29
C GLN A 75 -0.05 19.14 -0.87
N ILE A 76 -0.69 17.98 -0.73
CA ILE A 76 -1.19 17.49 0.56
C ILE A 76 -0.43 16.22 0.95
N SER A 77 -0.26 16.00 2.26
CA SER A 77 0.31 14.76 2.80
C SER A 77 -0.58 13.56 2.49
N GLU A 78 0.04 12.43 2.14
CA GLU A 78 -0.65 11.15 1.93
C GLU A 78 -1.40 10.66 3.16
N ILE A 79 -0.95 11.02 4.36
CA ILE A 79 -1.66 10.71 5.61
C ILE A 79 -3.04 11.38 5.62
N THR A 80 -3.09 12.66 5.22
CA THR A 80 -4.33 13.43 5.14
C THR A 80 -5.20 12.93 3.99
N CYS A 81 -4.62 12.69 2.82
CA CYS A 81 -5.36 12.18 1.66
C CYS A 81 -5.97 10.79 1.92
N GLN A 82 -5.24 9.87 2.55
CA GLN A 82 -5.77 8.57 2.96
C GLN A 82 -6.89 8.71 3.98
N ALA A 83 -6.70 9.52 5.02
CA ALA A 83 -7.75 9.77 6.00
C ALA A 83 -9.02 10.30 5.35
N ARG A 84 -8.90 11.24 4.40
CA ARG A 84 -10.03 11.78 3.65
C ARG A 84 -10.69 10.75 2.73
N GLY A 85 -9.91 10.00 1.97
CA GLY A 85 -10.41 8.94 1.09
C GLY A 85 -11.13 7.86 1.87
N VAL A 86 -10.50 7.31 2.91
CA VAL A 86 -11.11 6.29 3.78
C VAL A 86 -12.37 6.83 4.44
N GLN A 87 -12.38 8.07 4.95
CA GLN A 87 -13.57 8.63 5.58
C GLN A 87 -14.75 8.79 4.61
N ALA A 88 -14.48 9.00 3.31
CA ALA A 88 -15.52 9.10 2.29
C ALA A 88 -16.25 7.77 2.03
N PHE A 89 -15.52 6.64 2.05
CA PHE A 89 -16.09 5.31 1.83
C PHE A 89 -16.50 4.58 3.13
N PHE A 90 -15.77 4.83 4.22
CA PHE A 90 -15.91 4.17 5.52
C PHE A 90 -16.02 5.22 6.64
N PRO A 91 -17.14 5.94 6.76
CA PRO A 91 -17.27 7.08 7.69
C PRO A 91 -17.16 6.72 9.17
N LYS A 92 -17.23 5.44 9.50
CA LYS A 92 -17.06 4.91 10.86
C LYS A 92 -15.62 4.52 11.19
N ALA A 93 -14.67 4.58 10.23
CA ALA A 93 -13.29 4.21 10.46
C ALA A 93 -12.68 4.97 11.65
N ARG A 94 -11.85 4.27 12.43
CA ARG A 94 -11.10 4.81 13.57
C ARG A 94 -9.61 4.58 13.46
N MET A 95 -9.20 3.63 12.63
CA MET A 95 -7.80 3.39 12.32
C MET A 95 -7.67 2.99 10.85
N ILE A 96 -6.58 3.44 10.22
CA ILE A 96 -6.17 2.99 8.90
C ILE A 96 -4.87 2.23 9.09
N LEU A 97 -4.82 1.00 8.59
CA LEU A 97 -3.59 0.31 8.30
C LEU A 97 -3.33 0.46 6.81
N ASP A 98 -2.19 1.04 6.43
CA ASP A 98 -1.78 1.15 5.04
C ASP A 98 -0.47 0.38 4.86
N ILE A 99 -0.44 -0.59 3.94
CA ILE A 99 0.79 -1.28 3.58
C ILE A 99 1.06 -1.02 2.10
N GLY A 100 1.99 -0.11 1.86
CA GLY A 100 2.49 0.25 0.54
C GLY A 100 3.63 -0.66 0.08
N GLY A 101 4.32 -0.21 -0.97
CA GLY A 101 5.49 -0.91 -1.50
C GLY A 101 6.71 -0.79 -0.60
N GLN A 102 7.07 0.43 -0.20
CA GLN A 102 8.31 0.69 0.55
C GLN A 102 8.10 1.05 2.02
N ASP A 103 6.86 1.29 2.42
CA ASP A 103 6.51 1.63 3.79
C ASP A 103 5.20 0.98 4.24
N SER A 104 4.95 1.08 5.55
CA SER A 104 3.64 0.82 6.14
C SER A 104 3.30 1.88 7.17
N LYS A 105 2.00 2.15 7.34
CA LYS A 105 1.49 3.24 8.16
C LYS A 105 0.30 2.80 8.99
N ILE A 106 0.22 3.36 10.19
CA ILE A 106 -0.94 3.29 11.07
C ILE A 106 -1.41 4.71 11.28
N ILE A 107 -2.66 5.00 10.94
CA ILE A 107 -3.24 6.34 11.05
C ILE A 107 -4.44 6.26 11.99
N LEU A 108 -4.39 6.96 13.11
CA LEU A 108 -5.47 7.02 14.08
C LEU A 108 -6.41 8.18 13.73
N LEU A 109 -7.71 7.90 13.69
CA LEU A 109 -8.74 8.88 13.33
C LEU A 109 -9.66 9.17 14.51
N ASN A 110 -10.05 10.43 14.66
CA ASN A 110 -11.10 10.81 15.60
C ASN A 110 -12.50 10.49 15.05
N LYS A 111 -13.52 10.72 15.87
CA LYS A 111 -14.93 10.50 15.50
C LYS A 111 -15.41 11.26 14.25
N ASN A 112 -14.71 12.32 13.86
CA ASN A 112 -15.00 13.15 12.70
C ASN A 112 -14.12 12.79 11.49
N GLY A 113 -13.33 11.71 11.55
CA GLY A 113 -12.44 11.28 10.46
C GLY A 113 -11.18 12.13 10.28
N ARG A 114 -10.81 12.94 11.27
CA ARG A 114 -9.54 13.70 11.24
C ARG A 114 -8.43 12.88 11.89
N VAL A 115 -7.23 13.00 11.35
CA VAL A 115 -6.01 12.40 11.88
C VAL A 115 -5.75 12.93 13.30
N ILE A 116 -5.63 12.03 14.27
CA ILE A 116 -5.19 12.33 15.64
C ILE A 116 -3.68 12.19 15.71
N ASP A 117 -3.18 11.05 15.21
CA ASP A 117 -1.79 10.65 15.30
C ASP A 117 -1.53 9.62 14.19
N PHE A 118 -0.26 9.40 13.86
CA PHE A 118 0.15 8.35 12.93
C PHE A 118 1.55 7.83 13.26
N MET A 119 1.79 6.56 12.93
CA MET A 119 3.12 5.95 12.94
C MET A 119 3.41 5.35 11.57
N MET A 120 4.66 5.43 11.15
CA MET A 120 5.11 4.82 9.89
C MET A 120 6.42 4.06 10.07
N ASN A 121 6.60 3.05 9.23
CA ASN A 121 7.86 2.36 9.01
C ASN A 121 8.28 2.59 7.55
N ASP A 122 9.18 3.54 7.33
CA ASP A 122 9.68 4.01 6.03
C ASP A 122 11.15 3.66 5.78
N LYS A 123 11.88 3.21 6.82
CA LYS A 123 13.32 2.89 6.75
C LYS A 123 13.62 1.42 6.48
N CYS A 124 12.62 0.55 6.51
CA CYS A 124 12.83 -0.90 6.48
C CYS A 124 11.79 -1.57 5.58
N ALA A 125 12.26 -2.40 4.65
CA ALA A 125 11.38 -3.22 3.81
C ALA A 125 10.54 -4.22 4.61
N ALA A 126 10.98 -4.60 5.82
CA ALA A 126 10.23 -5.51 6.68
C ALA A 126 8.84 -4.93 6.99
N GLY A 127 7.79 -5.69 6.71
CA GLY A 127 6.41 -5.24 6.90
C GLY A 127 5.86 -4.38 5.74
N THR A 128 6.43 -4.49 4.54
CA THR A 128 5.98 -3.75 3.33
C THR A 128 5.84 -4.69 2.13
N GLY A 129 5.26 -4.19 1.03
CA GLY A 129 5.15 -4.94 -0.24
C GLY A 129 6.52 -5.35 -0.81
N ARG A 130 7.56 -4.55 -0.59
CA ARG A 130 8.92 -4.85 -1.05
C ARG A 130 9.47 -6.13 -0.42
N PHE A 131 9.15 -6.41 0.84
CA PHE A 131 9.53 -7.69 1.45
C PHE A 131 8.84 -8.86 0.76
N LEU A 132 7.53 -8.73 0.46
CA LEU A 132 6.79 -9.77 -0.28
C LEU A 132 7.37 -9.99 -1.68
N GLU A 133 7.73 -8.92 -2.40
CA GLU A 133 8.37 -9.02 -3.71
C GLU A 133 9.68 -9.81 -3.65
N LEU A 134 10.57 -9.48 -2.70
CA LEU A 134 11.85 -10.15 -2.54
C LEU A 134 11.67 -11.63 -2.19
N MET A 135 10.79 -11.94 -1.24
CA MET A 135 10.53 -13.32 -0.84
C MET A 135 9.85 -14.12 -1.97
N ALA A 136 8.98 -13.50 -2.78
CA ALA A 136 8.37 -14.14 -3.93
C ALA A 136 9.42 -14.57 -4.97
N GLN A 137 10.44 -13.73 -5.21
CA GLN A 137 11.55 -14.08 -6.08
C GLN A 137 12.33 -15.30 -5.56
N VAL A 138 12.62 -15.34 -4.26
CA VAL A 138 13.32 -16.47 -3.62
C VAL A 138 12.50 -17.76 -3.71
N LEU A 139 11.19 -17.67 -3.51
CA LEU A 139 10.26 -18.80 -3.63
C LEU A 139 9.95 -19.16 -5.10
N ASN A 140 10.38 -18.35 -6.06
CA ASN A 140 10.03 -18.44 -7.47
C ASN A 140 8.50 -18.56 -7.66
N ILE A 141 7.79 -17.53 -7.22
CA ILE A 141 6.33 -17.34 -7.36
C ILE A 141 6.00 -15.91 -7.78
N GLN A 142 4.79 -15.69 -8.25
CA GLN A 142 4.24 -14.34 -8.44
C GLN A 142 3.60 -13.82 -7.14
N LEU A 143 3.41 -12.50 -7.03
CA LEU A 143 2.79 -11.90 -5.84
C LEU A 143 1.34 -12.37 -5.64
N GLU A 144 0.65 -12.68 -6.74
CA GLU A 144 -0.74 -13.15 -6.75
C GLU A 144 -0.87 -14.57 -6.19
N ASP A 145 0.20 -15.36 -6.23
CA ASP A 145 0.21 -16.76 -5.80
C ASP A 145 0.14 -16.91 -4.27
N TYR A 146 0.52 -15.87 -3.51
CA TYR A 146 0.52 -15.90 -2.04
C TYR A 146 -0.83 -16.32 -1.46
N GLY A 147 -1.94 -15.81 -2.02
CA GLY A 147 -3.29 -16.14 -1.53
C GLY A 147 -3.61 -17.63 -1.60
N THR A 148 -3.32 -18.25 -2.74
CA THR A 148 -3.55 -19.68 -2.95
C THR A 148 -2.62 -20.51 -2.07
N LEU A 149 -1.33 -20.16 -2.03
CA LEU A 149 -0.31 -20.90 -1.29
C LEU A 149 -0.53 -20.87 0.22
N VAL A 150 -0.84 -19.70 0.78
CA VAL A 150 -1.06 -19.52 2.23
C VAL A 150 -2.19 -20.42 2.76
N ASN A 151 -3.21 -20.67 1.92
CA ASN A 151 -4.35 -21.55 2.25
C ASN A 151 -4.02 -23.05 2.14
N GLN A 152 -2.97 -23.42 1.41
CA GLN A 152 -2.54 -24.81 1.24
C GLN A 152 -1.55 -25.25 2.32
N SER A 153 -0.99 -24.31 3.07
CA SER A 153 -0.04 -24.57 4.14
C SER A 153 -0.63 -25.52 5.20
N LYS A 154 0.20 -26.47 5.63
CA LYS A 154 -0.11 -27.50 6.64
C LYS A 154 0.87 -27.48 7.80
N GLU A 155 2.08 -26.99 7.58
CA GLU A 155 3.12 -26.87 8.60
C GLU A 155 3.25 -25.40 9.02
N PHE A 156 3.30 -25.16 10.33
CA PHE A 156 3.64 -23.85 10.85
C PHE A 156 5.16 -23.66 10.83
N ILE A 157 5.62 -22.64 10.11
CA ILE A 157 7.02 -22.23 10.06
C ILE A 157 7.08 -20.77 10.51
N GLU A 158 7.89 -20.48 11.51
CA GLU A 158 8.19 -19.11 11.93
C GLU A 158 9.56 -18.71 11.38
N LEU A 159 9.62 -17.57 10.67
CA LEU A 159 10.89 -16.97 10.30
C LEU A 159 11.50 -16.28 11.53
N SER A 160 12.73 -16.63 11.84
CA SER A 160 13.49 -16.09 12.97
C SER A 160 13.88 -14.63 12.74
N HIS A 161 14.12 -14.25 11.48
CA HIS A 161 14.61 -12.93 11.11
C HIS A 161 13.53 -12.09 10.42
N THR A 162 13.39 -10.83 10.87
CA THR A 162 12.53 -9.84 10.20
C THR A 162 13.27 -9.01 9.15
N CYS A 163 14.60 -8.90 9.24
CA CYS A 163 15.41 -8.18 8.24
C CYS A 163 15.31 -8.90 6.90
N ALA A 164 14.95 -8.20 5.83
CA ALA A 164 14.76 -8.79 4.50
C ALA A 164 15.95 -9.64 4.03
N ILE A 165 17.19 -9.17 4.26
CA ILE A 165 18.41 -9.87 3.84
C ILE A 165 18.59 -11.20 4.60
N PHE A 166 18.37 -11.18 5.92
CA PHE A 166 18.49 -12.40 6.73
C PHE A 166 17.31 -13.35 6.52
N ALA A 167 16.10 -12.80 6.34
CA ALA A 167 14.92 -13.58 6.01
C ALA A 167 15.09 -14.30 4.66
N GLU A 168 15.66 -13.64 3.66
CA GLU A 168 16.00 -14.27 2.38
C GLU A 168 16.97 -15.45 2.56
N SER A 169 18.04 -15.25 3.32
CA SER A 169 19.04 -16.31 3.60
C SER A 169 18.42 -17.49 4.37
N GLU A 170 17.56 -17.19 5.34
CA GLU A 170 16.80 -18.19 6.10
C GLU A 170 15.84 -18.95 5.20
N LEU A 171 15.13 -18.26 4.30
CA LEU A 171 14.19 -18.86 3.35
C LEU A 171 14.89 -19.82 2.38
N ILE A 172 16.05 -19.42 1.84
CA ILE A 172 16.90 -20.29 1.00
C ILE A 172 17.30 -21.55 1.77
N SER A 173 17.68 -21.41 3.05
CA SER A 173 18.06 -22.53 3.89
C SER A 173 16.91 -23.50 4.12
N LEU A 174 15.70 -22.98 4.37
CA LEU A 174 14.50 -23.80 4.55
C LEU A 174 14.08 -24.50 3.24
N ILE A 175 14.24 -23.85 2.10
CA ILE A 175 14.05 -24.48 0.77
C ILE A 175 15.02 -25.67 0.62
N ALA A 176 16.30 -25.48 0.95
CA ALA A 176 17.30 -26.54 0.87
C ALA A 176 17.01 -27.73 1.81
N GLN A 177 16.32 -27.49 2.92
CA GLN A 177 15.83 -28.52 3.84
C GLN A 177 14.55 -29.23 3.33
N GLY A 178 14.03 -28.86 2.16
CA GLY A 178 12.85 -29.48 1.57
C GLY A 178 11.52 -28.99 2.14
N LYS A 179 11.50 -27.83 2.82
CA LYS A 179 10.24 -27.22 3.27
C LYS A 179 9.37 -26.85 2.08
N LYS A 180 8.06 -27.04 2.22
CA LYS A 180 7.12 -26.83 1.13
C LYS A 180 6.89 -25.35 0.89
N LYS A 181 6.69 -25.00 -0.37
CA LYS A 181 6.52 -23.62 -0.83
C LYS A 181 5.31 -22.95 -0.19
N GLU A 182 4.20 -23.68 -0.02
CA GLU A 182 2.99 -23.20 0.65
C GLU A 182 3.22 -22.78 2.12
N ASP A 183 3.99 -23.58 2.86
CA ASP A 183 4.32 -23.32 4.26
C ASP A 183 5.26 -22.12 4.40
N LEU A 184 6.24 -22.02 3.50
CA LEU A 184 7.17 -20.89 3.44
C LEU A 184 6.47 -19.58 3.03
N ALA A 185 5.55 -19.63 2.07
CA ALA A 185 4.74 -18.48 1.68
C ALA A 185 3.90 -17.95 2.85
N ARG A 186 3.32 -18.87 3.65
CA ARG A 186 2.60 -18.52 4.88
C ARG A 186 3.52 -17.87 5.92
N ALA A 187 4.72 -18.43 6.14
CA ALA A 187 5.71 -17.88 7.07
C ALA A 187 6.13 -16.45 6.70
N VAL A 188 6.31 -16.18 5.40
CA VAL A 188 6.62 -14.86 4.85
C VAL A 188 5.50 -13.86 5.16
N CYS A 189 4.24 -14.20 4.87
CA CYS A 189 3.11 -13.33 5.16
C CYS A 189 2.93 -13.10 6.67
N GLN A 190 3.14 -14.12 7.50
CA GLN A 190 3.11 -13.99 8.96
C GLN A 190 4.18 -13.01 9.47
N SER A 191 5.39 -13.03 8.89
CA SER A 191 6.45 -12.08 9.25
C SER A 191 6.03 -10.63 8.97
N VAL A 192 5.39 -10.37 7.82
CA VAL A 192 4.85 -9.04 7.47
C VAL A 192 3.76 -8.61 8.44
N VAL A 193 2.76 -9.46 8.69
CA VAL A 193 1.64 -9.15 9.60
C VAL A 193 2.15 -8.91 11.02
N LYS A 194 3.02 -9.77 11.55
CA LYS A 194 3.64 -9.62 12.88
C LYS A 194 4.34 -8.27 13.01
N ARG A 195 5.09 -7.84 11.99
CA ARG A 195 5.79 -6.55 11.99
C ARG A 195 4.81 -5.37 12.05
N VAL A 196 3.75 -5.43 11.26
CA VAL A 196 2.75 -4.36 11.16
C VAL A 196 1.89 -4.27 12.42
N LEU A 197 1.45 -5.41 12.97
CA LEU A 197 0.70 -5.44 14.23
C LEU A 197 1.54 -4.93 15.40
N ASN A 198 2.85 -5.20 15.42
CA ASN A 198 3.76 -4.60 16.41
C ASN A 198 3.86 -3.07 16.29
N LEU A 199 3.72 -2.51 15.08
CA LEU A 199 3.64 -1.06 14.89
C LEU A 199 2.29 -0.53 15.38
N ALA A 200 1.19 -1.18 14.99
CA ALA A 200 -0.16 -0.80 15.37
C ALA A 200 -0.40 -0.89 16.90
N GLY A 201 0.18 -1.89 17.56
CA GLY A 201 0.08 -2.10 19.01
C GLY A 201 0.64 -0.94 19.82
N LYS A 202 1.59 -0.16 19.28
CA LYS A 202 2.12 1.05 19.92
C LYS A 202 1.11 2.21 19.97
N MET A 203 0.08 2.18 19.12
CA MET A 203 -0.97 3.20 19.03
C MET A 203 -2.32 2.76 19.61
N ASN A 204 -2.38 1.60 20.26
CA ASN A 204 -3.62 0.92 20.66
C ASN A 204 -4.59 0.70 19.48
N ILE A 205 -4.61 -0.53 18.98
CA ILE A 205 -5.47 -0.91 17.84
C ILE A 205 -6.92 -0.53 18.12
N THR A 206 -7.51 0.28 17.25
CA THR A 206 -8.86 0.84 17.42
C THR A 206 -9.74 0.49 16.23
N TYR A 207 -10.92 -0.04 16.49
CA TYR A 207 -11.88 -0.44 15.45
C TYR A 207 -13.00 0.60 15.26
N PRO A 208 -13.64 0.66 14.07
CA PRO A 208 -13.32 -0.10 12.85
C PRO A 208 -11.97 0.28 12.23
N LEU A 209 -11.18 -0.73 11.89
CA LEU A 209 -9.91 -0.60 11.19
C LEU A 209 -10.13 -0.83 9.69
N VAL A 210 -9.54 0.02 8.85
CA VAL A 210 -9.58 -0.11 7.39
C VAL A 210 -8.16 -0.42 6.88
N PHE A 211 -8.03 -1.47 6.07
CA PHE A 211 -6.76 -1.85 5.46
C PHE A 211 -6.68 -1.31 4.02
N THR A 212 -5.65 -0.51 3.73
CA THR A 212 -5.39 0.11 2.42
C THR A 212 -3.98 -0.20 1.91
N GLY A 213 -3.66 0.33 0.72
CA GLY A 213 -2.37 0.17 0.06
C GLY A 213 -2.36 -0.99 -0.93
N GLY A 214 -1.26 -1.12 -1.68
CA GLY A 214 -1.14 -2.18 -2.69
C GLY A 214 -1.21 -3.58 -2.10
N VAL A 215 -0.68 -3.76 -0.89
CA VAL A 215 -0.66 -5.06 -0.19
C VAL A 215 -2.04 -5.46 0.32
N ALA A 216 -2.99 -4.53 0.44
CA ALA A 216 -4.39 -4.85 0.72
C ALA A 216 -5.08 -5.63 -0.41
N LYS A 217 -4.41 -5.88 -1.55
CA LYS A 217 -4.87 -6.82 -2.59
C LYS A 217 -4.34 -8.24 -2.40
N ASN A 218 -3.34 -8.43 -1.53
CA ASN A 218 -2.71 -9.73 -1.30
C ASN A 218 -3.57 -10.56 -0.34
N GLN A 219 -4.24 -11.58 -0.88
CA GLN A 219 -5.14 -12.46 -0.10
C GLN A 219 -4.41 -13.26 0.99
N GLY A 220 -3.11 -13.53 0.81
CA GLY A 220 -2.30 -14.18 1.83
C GLY A 220 -2.16 -13.33 3.09
N ILE A 221 -1.92 -12.03 2.92
CA ILE A 221 -1.89 -11.07 4.04
C ILE A 221 -3.26 -10.92 4.67
N ILE A 222 -4.33 -10.75 3.88
CA ILE A 222 -5.70 -10.62 4.40
C ILE A 222 -6.11 -11.84 5.22
N THR A 223 -5.72 -13.05 4.79
CA THR A 223 -6.06 -14.29 5.48
C THR A 223 -5.39 -14.40 6.86
N ILE A 224 -4.26 -13.72 7.06
CA ILE A 224 -3.45 -13.81 8.30
C ILE A 224 -3.71 -12.64 9.24
N LEU A 225 -4.05 -11.46 8.71
CA LEU A 225 -4.29 -10.23 9.45
C LEU A 225 -5.61 -10.26 10.24
#